data_AF-A0A6I1QVY2-F1
#
_entry.id   AF-A0A6I1QVY2-F1
#
_cell.length_a   1.000
_cell.length_b   1.000
_cell.length_c   1.000
_cell.angle_alpha   90.00
_cell.angle_beta   90.00
_cell.angle_gamma   90.00
#
_symmetry.space_group_name_H-M   'P 1'
#
loop_
_entity.id
_entity.type
_entity.pdbx_description
1 polymer ?
#
loop_
_entity_poly.entity_id
_entity_poly.type
_entity_poly.pdbx_seq_one_letter_code
_entity_poly.pdbx_strand_id
1 'polypeptide(L)'
;MAEFVIDADGHIMEDHKDIFAHIKGNFGEMNWHSTWPMLDADGWQRGLSRKGKREDPDAEAWIRFQNENGIDCAVLYPTSALAIGMIQLPAWASAIAQGYNDWLYDRFTSQSPRLKGVALLAPQDPKAAAAELRR
;
A
#
# COMPACT_ATOMS: atom_id res chain seq x y z
N MET A 1 -3.28 4.24 34.72
CA MET A 1 -3.90 3.92 33.41
C MET A 1 -2.75 3.49 32.51
N ALA A 2 -2.85 2.36 31.82
CA ALA A 2 -1.85 2.03 30.80
C ALA A 2 -1.96 3.09 29.68
N GLU A 3 -0.82 3.59 29.23
CA GLU A 3 -0.75 4.58 28.14
C GLU A 3 -1.04 3.89 26.81
N PHE A 4 -1.85 4.51 25.96
CA PHE A 4 -2.18 3.98 24.63
C PHE A 4 -1.07 4.36 23.64
N VAL A 5 -0.35 3.38 23.11
CA VAL A 5 0.84 3.57 22.28
C VAL A 5 0.51 3.43 20.79
N ILE A 6 0.90 4.42 19.99
CA ILE A 6 0.71 4.42 18.54
C ILE A 6 2.06 4.44 17.84
N ASP A 7 2.30 3.45 16.98
CA ASP A 7 3.30 3.55 15.93
C ASP A 7 2.74 4.40 14.79
N ALA A 8 3.27 5.61 14.64
CA ALA A 8 2.75 6.60 13.71
C ALA A 8 3.37 6.53 12.31
N ASP A 9 4.33 5.63 12.07
CA ASP A 9 5.08 5.55 10.81
C ASP A 9 5.51 4.11 10.47
N GLY A 10 4.52 3.21 10.45
CA GLY A 10 4.71 1.86 9.95
C GLY A 10 4.70 1.84 8.42
N HIS A 11 5.48 0.95 7.82
CA HIS A 11 5.49 0.74 6.38
C HIS A 11 5.10 -0.69 6.02
N ILE A 12 4.36 -0.83 4.92
CA ILE A 12 4.08 -2.12 4.30
C ILE A 12 4.82 -2.27 2.99
N MET A 13 5.06 -3.53 2.64
CA MET A 13 5.74 -3.91 1.41
C MET A 13 4.71 -4.43 0.41
N GLU A 14 4.55 -3.69 -0.68
CA GLU A 14 3.59 -4.06 -1.71
C GLU A 14 4.13 -5.15 -2.63
N ASP A 15 3.30 -6.16 -2.90
CA ASP A 15 3.48 -7.03 -4.07
C ASP A 15 2.70 -6.42 -5.24
N HIS A 16 3.41 -6.05 -6.30
CA HIS A 16 2.80 -5.41 -7.48
C HIS A 16 1.77 -6.32 -8.15
N LYS A 17 1.97 -7.63 -8.14
CA LYS A 17 0.99 -8.58 -8.71
C LYS A 17 -0.28 -8.61 -7.90
N ASP A 18 -0.16 -8.59 -6.58
CA ASP A 18 -1.32 -8.58 -5.69
C ASP A 18 -2.10 -7.28 -5.85
N ILE A 19 -1.44 -6.11 -5.90
CA ILE A 19 -2.13 -4.84 -6.20
C ILE A 19 -2.83 -4.91 -7.57
N PHE A 20 -2.12 -5.40 -8.59
CA PHE A 20 -2.67 -5.46 -9.93
C PHE A 20 -3.93 -6.33 -10.00
N ALA A 21 -4.00 -7.42 -9.23
CA ALA A 21 -5.18 -8.27 -9.13
C ALA A 21 -6.43 -7.54 -8.59
N HIS A 22 -6.26 -6.40 -7.90
CA HIS A 22 -7.36 -5.57 -7.39
C HIS A 22 -7.73 -4.42 -8.36
N ILE A 23 -6.96 -4.22 -9.44
CA ILE A 23 -7.29 -3.21 -10.44
C ILE A 23 -8.47 -3.68 -11.29
N LYS A 24 -9.48 -2.83 -11.43
CA LYS A 24 -10.74 -3.16 -12.12
C LYS A 24 -10.82 -2.48 -13.49
N GLY A 25 -11.71 -3.00 -14.34
CA GLY A 25 -11.96 -2.49 -15.69
C GLY A 25 -10.81 -2.77 -16.65
N ASN A 26 -10.75 -2.01 -17.74
CA ASN A 26 -9.88 -2.28 -18.88
C ASN A 26 -8.39 -2.44 -18.51
N PHE A 27 -7.91 -1.75 -17.48
CA PHE A 27 -6.51 -1.87 -17.05
C PHE A 27 -6.22 -3.20 -16.33
N GLY A 28 -7.18 -3.73 -15.56
CA GLY A 28 -7.03 -4.99 -14.83
C GLY A 28 -7.05 -6.23 -15.73
N GLU A 29 -7.62 -6.11 -16.93
CA GLU A 29 -7.63 -7.17 -17.94
C GLU A 29 -6.28 -7.32 -18.68
N MET A 30 -5.37 -6.36 -18.51
CA MET A 30 -4.05 -6.38 -19.13
C MET A 30 -3.07 -7.21 -18.30
N ASN A 31 -1.96 -7.68 -18.87
CA ASN A 31 -0.87 -8.34 -18.14
C ASN A 31 0.40 -7.49 -18.08
N TRP A 32 0.30 -6.16 -18.24
CA TRP A 32 1.43 -5.24 -18.42
C TRP A 32 2.45 -5.28 -17.27
N HIS A 33 1.99 -5.45 -16.03
CA HIS A 33 2.84 -5.54 -14.82
C HIS A 33 3.83 -6.71 -14.84
N SER A 34 3.60 -7.72 -15.70
CA SER A 34 4.54 -8.84 -15.87
C SER A 34 5.78 -8.47 -16.67
N THR A 35 5.72 -7.39 -17.46
CA THR A 35 6.81 -6.92 -18.33
C THR A 35 7.43 -5.62 -17.82
N TRP A 36 6.62 -4.72 -17.25
CA TRP A 36 7.07 -3.41 -16.77
C TRP A 36 6.64 -3.17 -15.33
N PRO A 37 7.52 -2.59 -14.48
CA PRO A 37 7.16 -2.29 -13.10
C PRO A 37 6.05 -1.24 -13.05
N MET A 38 5.15 -1.39 -12.07
CA MET A 38 4.02 -0.48 -11.91
C MET A 38 4.43 0.85 -11.26
N LEU A 39 5.42 0.83 -10.37
CA LEU A 39 5.72 1.91 -9.42
C LEU A 39 7.20 2.33 -9.34
N ASP A 40 8.08 1.88 -10.24
CA ASP A 40 9.54 2.09 -10.11
C ASP A 40 10.09 3.40 -10.73
N ALA A 41 9.33 4.51 -10.65
CA ALA A 41 9.64 5.70 -11.45
C ALA A 41 10.61 6.73 -10.81
N ASP A 42 11.06 6.57 -9.56
CA ASP A 42 12.01 7.52 -8.92
C ASP A 42 13.48 7.07 -8.97
N GLY A 43 13.75 5.88 -9.51
CA GLY A 43 15.09 5.31 -9.57
C GLY A 43 15.61 4.72 -8.25
N TRP A 44 14.80 4.71 -7.18
CA TRP A 44 15.14 4.03 -5.94
C TRP A 44 14.67 2.59 -5.98
N GLN A 45 15.61 1.65 -5.91
CA GLN A 45 15.32 0.21 -5.92
C GLN A 45 14.82 -0.27 -4.55
N ARG A 46 13.70 0.29 -4.10
CA ARG A 46 13.04 -0.01 -2.81
C ARG A 46 12.51 -1.44 -2.86
N GLY A 47 13.38 -2.40 -2.57
CA GLY A 47 13.11 -3.82 -2.84
C GLY A 47 14.39 -4.64 -2.75
N LEU A 48 15.50 -4.07 -3.22
CA LEU A 48 16.81 -4.69 -3.17
C LEU A 48 17.35 -4.68 -1.74
N SER A 49 17.09 -5.77 -1.04
CA SER A 49 17.81 -6.13 0.17
C SER A 49 18.48 -7.48 -0.02
N ARG A 50 19.49 -7.76 0.79
CA ARG A 50 20.05 -9.11 0.87
C ARG A 50 18.97 -10.05 1.41
N LYS A 51 18.88 -11.27 0.89
CA LYS A 51 17.96 -12.29 1.39
C LYS A 51 18.08 -12.43 2.92
N GLY A 52 16.96 -12.35 3.64
CA GLY A 52 16.91 -12.41 5.10
C GLY A 52 17.39 -11.14 5.83
N LYS A 53 17.61 -10.03 5.12
CA LYS A 53 17.87 -8.71 5.71
C LYS A 53 16.70 -7.74 5.55
N ARG A 54 15.64 -8.17 4.89
CA ARG A 54 14.34 -7.49 4.85
C ARG A 54 13.28 -8.54 5.13
N GLU A 55 12.38 -8.19 6.02
CA GLU A 55 11.14 -8.90 6.22
C GLU A 55 10.06 -8.10 5.48
N ASP A 56 9.18 -8.81 4.79
CA ASP A 56 7.99 -8.24 4.16
C ASP A 56 6.80 -8.67 5.04
N PRO A 57 6.56 -7.99 6.18
CA PRO A 57 5.60 -8.46 7.17
C PRO A 57 4.18 -8.38 6.63
N ASP A 58 3.45 -9.47 6.74
CA ASP A 58 2.00 -9.48 6.59
C ASP A 58 1.31 -8.92 7.84
N ALA A 59 -0.02 -8.91 7.83
CA ALA A 59 -0.81 -8.41 8.97
C ALA A 59 -0.55 -9.22 10.26
N GLU A 60 -0.35 -10.54 10.17
CA GLU A 60 -0.09 -11.37 11.33
C GLU A 60 1.26 -11.03 11.97
N ALA A 61 2.29 -10.82 11.15
CA ALA A 61 3.59 -10.35 11.60
C ALA A 61 3.51 -8.98 12.27
N TRP A 62 2.72 -8.05 11.72
CA TRP A 62 2.46 -6.75 12.33
C TRP A 62 1.75 -6.88 13.69
N ILE A 63 0.71 -7.72 13.78
CA ILE A 63 -0.03 -7.94 15.03
C ILE A 63 0.87 -8.57 16.09
N ARG A 64 1.72 -9.54 15.69
CA ARG A 64 2.71 -10.14 16.58
C ARG A 64 3.69 -9.10 17.10
N PHE A 65 4.27 -8.29 16.20
CA PHE A 65 5.17 -7.20 16.57
C PHE A 65 4.51 -6.21 17.56
N GLN A 66 3.25 -5.83 17.29
CA GLN A 66 2.49 -4.96 18.18
C GLN A 66 2.29 -5.58 19.58
N ASN A 67 2.00 -6.88 19.65
CA ASN A 67 1.82 -7.59 20.93
C ASN A 67 3.11 -7.70 21.72
N GLU A 68 4.23 -8.01 21.06
CA GLU A 68 5.54 -8.17 21.68
C GLU A 68 6.10 -6.86 22.24
N ASN A 69 5.75 -5.74 21.62
CA ASN A 69 6.29 -4.41 21.96
C ASN A 69 5.30 -3.50 22.70
N GLY A 70 4.09 -3.98 22.99
CA GLY A 70 3.07 -3.17 23.68
C GLY A 70 2.58 -1.97 22.86
N ILE A 71 2.49 -2.11 21.54
CA ILE A 71 1.98 -1.06 20.63
C ILE A 71 0.50 -1.31 20.39
N ASP A 72 -0.38 -0.40 20.77
CA ASP A 72 -1.83 -0.59 20.64
C ASP A 72 -2.33 -0.42 19.21
N CYS A 73 -1.70 0.45 18.42
CA CYS A 73 -2.11 0.76 17.05
C CYS A 73 -0.92 1.12 16.17
N ALA A 74 -0.98 0.80 14.87
CA ALA A 74 0.01 1.20 13.88
C ALA A 74 -0.66 1.88 12.69
N VAL A 75 -0.09 2.99 12.24
CA VAL A 75 -0.43 3.65 10.99
C VAL A 75 0.48 3.11 9.89
N LEU A 76 -0.10 2.51 8.85
CA LEU A 76 0.59 1.78 7.80
C LEU A 76 0.60 2.60 6.50
N TYR A 77 1.78 3.07 6.14
CA TYR A 77 2.07 3.79 4.90
C TYR A 77 2.53 2.86 3.78
N PRO A 78 2.27 3.21 2.52
CA PRO A 78 2.89 2.56 1.36
C PRO A 78 4.41 2.70 1.37
N THR A 79 5.09 1.85 0.61
CA THR A 79 6.52 1.94 0.33
C THR A 79 6.77 2.26 -1.14
N SER A 80 6.44 1.32 -2.04
CA SER A 80 6.58 1.52 -3.48
C SER A 80 5.46 2.41 -4.03
N ALA A 81 4.25 2.34 -3.47
CA ALA A 81 3.13 3.13 -3.97
C ALA A 81 3.25 4.64 -3.66
N LEU A 82 4.22 5.06 -2.83
CA LEU A 82 4.61 6.46 -2.68
C LEU A 82 5.02 7.10 -4.02
N ALA A 83 5.43 6.27 -4.99
CA ALA A 83 5.76 6.68 -6.34
C ALA A 83 4.56 7.12 -7.20
N ILE A 84 3.33 7.02 -6.70
CA ILE A 84 2.10 7.30 -7.46
C ILE A 84 2.12 8.65 -8.16
N GLY A 85 2.73 9.67 -7.52
CA GLY A 85 2.82 11.04 -8.05
C GLY A 85 3.66 11.17 -9.33
N MET A 86 4.48 10.17 -9.66
CA MET A 86 5.32 10.18 -10.86
C MET A 86 4.62 9.60 -12.09
N ILE A 87 3.48 8.94 -11.91
CA ILE A 87 2.71 8.38 -13.02
C ILE A 87 2.13 9.51 -13.86
N GLN A 88 2.35 9.42 -15.19
CA GLN A 88 1.95 10.47 -16.14
C GLN A 88 0.51 10.32 -16.63
N LEU A 89 0.00 9.08 -16.75
CA LEU A 89 -1.35 8.83 -17.25
C LEU A 89 -2.36 8.89 -16.07
N PRO A 90 -3.25 9.90 -15.98
CA PRO A 90 -4.10 10.10 -14.79
C PRO A 90 -5.08 8.96 -14.53
N ALA A 91 -5.64 8.39 -15.60
CA ALA A 91 -6.54 7.24 -15.50
C ALA A 91 -5.84 6.00 -14.92
N TRP A 92 -4.56 5.80 -15.26
CA TRP A 92 -3.76 4.71 -14.73
C TRP A 92 -3.38 4.95 -13.27
N ALA A 93 -2.97 6.18 -12.91
CA ALA A 93 -2.71 6.55 -11.52
C ALA A 93 -3.95 6.33 -10.62
N SER A 94 -5.13 6.73 -11.11
CA SER A 94 -6.40 6.52 -10.38
C SER A 94 -6.71 5.03 -10.20
N ALA A 95 -6.48 4.22 -11.23
CA ALA A 95 -6.70 2.78 -11.17
C ALA A 95 -5.74 2.07 -10.19
N ILE A 96 -4.47 2.47 -10.15
CA ILE A 96 -3.50 1.98 -9.15
C ILE A 96 -3.92 2.38 -7.74
N ALA A 97 -4.32 3.63 -7.52
CA ALA A 97 -4.76 4.09 -6.21
C ALA A 97 -5.92 3.24 -5.66
N GLN A 98 -6.93 2.99 -6.51
CA GLN A 98 -8.06 2.12 -6.17
C GLN A 98 -7.60 0.68 -5.87
N GLY A 99 -6.79 0.08 -6.73
CA GLY A 99 -6.28 -1.27 -6.54
C GLY A 99 -5.41 -1.41 -5.28
N TYR A 100 -4.56 -0.43 -5.00
CA TYR A 100 -3.75 -0.39 -3.78
C TYR A 100 -4.63 -0.30 -2.54
N ASN A 101 -5.66 0.57 -2.53
CA ASN A 101 -6.54 0.73 -1.38
C ASN A 101 -7.36 -0.53 -1.10
N ASP A 102 -7.85 -1.20 -2.14
CA ASP A 102 -8.54 -2.48 -2.02
C ASP A 102 -7.60 -3.57 -1.49
N TRP A 103 -6.38 -3.66 -2.04
CA TRP A 103 -5.35 -4.59 -1.56
C TRP A 103 -4.93 -4.33 -0.10
N LEU A 104 -4.73 -3.06 0.27
CA LEU A 104 -4.40 -2.64 1.64
C LEU A 104 -5.51 -3.04 2.62
N TYR A 105 -6.77 -2.86 2.21
CA TYR A 105 -7.91 -3.28 3.00
C TYR A 105 -7.94 -4.79 3.19
N ASP A 106 -7.87 -5.56 2.11
CA ASP A 106 -7.96 -7.01 2.13
C ASP A 106 -6.79 -7.64 2.91
N ARG A 107 -5.56 -7.15 2.70
CA ARG A 107 -4.36 -7.74 3.32
C ARG A 107 -4.07 -7.26 4.73
N PHE A 108 -4.46 -6.04 5.10
CA PHE A 108 -4.07 -5.46 6.39
C PHE A 108 -5.25 -4.95 7.21
N THR A 109 -5.98 -3.93 6.76
CA THR A 109 -6.89 -3.21 7.66
C THR A 109 -8.15 -4.00 8.00
N SER A 110 -8.56 -4.95 7.17
CA SER A 110 -9.64 -5.89 7.48
C SER A 110 -9.23 -6.96 8.51
N GLN A 111 -7.93 -7.21 8.66
CA GLN A 111 -7.41 -8.28 9.53
C GLN A 111 -7.41 -7.87 11.01
N SER A 112 -7.29 -6.58 11.30
CA SER A 112 -7.32 -6.07 12.67
C SER A 112 -7.66 -4.59 12.72
N PRO A 113 -8.55 -4.14 13.64
CA PRO A 113 -8.84 -2.72 13.82
C PRO A 113 -7.64 -1.90 14.33
N ARG A 114 -6.56 -2.55 14.80
CA ARG A 114 -5.31 -1.94 15.26
C ARG A 114 -4.37 -1.53 14.12
N LEU A 115 -4.63 -2.02 12.90
CA LEU A 115 -3.86 -1.67 11.70
C LEU A 115 -4.62 -0.60 10.91
N LYS A 116 -4.08 0.62 10.90
CA LYS A 116 -4.69 1.78 10.22
C LYS A 116 -3.94 2.06 8.93
N GLY A 117 -4.52 1.71 7.80
CA GLY A 117 -3.93 1.98 6.49
C GLY A 117 -4.06 3.45 6.08
N VAL A 118 -3.03 3.99 5.43
CA VAL A 118 -3.07 5.29 4.78
C VAL A 118 -3.51 5.10 3.33
N ALA A 119 -4.70 5.59 3.00
CA ALA A 119 -5.23 5.48 1.64
C ALA A 119 -4.39 6.28 0.64
N LEU A 120 -4.13 5.67 -0.51
CA LEU A 120 -3.46 6.29 -1.63
C LEU A 120 -4.47 7.08 -2.47
N LEU A 121 -4.15 8.32 -2.79
CA LEU A 121 -4.93 9.18 -3.66
C LEU A 121 -4.05 9.63 -4.84
N ALA A 122 -4.57 9.56 -6.05
CA ALA A 122 -3.85 9.97 -7.25
C ALA A 122 -4.04 11.48 -7.53
N PRO A 123 -3.04 12.35 -7.25
CA PRO A 123 -3.20 13.80 -7.43
C PRO A 123 -3.39 14.24 -8.88
N GLN A 124 -3.04 13.38 -9.84
CA GLN A 124 -3.16 13.63 -11.29
C GLN A 124 -4.61 13.87 -11.73
N ASP A 125 -5.58 13.31 -11.00
CA ASP A 125 -7.01 13.58 -11.20
C ASP A 125 -7.65 13.92 -9.84
N PRO A 126 -7.73 15.22 -9.48
CA PRO A 126 -8.29 15.65 -8.21
C PRO A 126 -9.74 15.24 -7.99
N LYS A 127 -10.53 15.05 -9.06
CA LYS A 127 -11.92 14.61 -8.94
C LYS A 127 -11.99 13.12 -8.60
N ALA A 128 -11.19 12.30 -9.29
CA ALA A 128 -11.07 10.88 -8.97
C ALA A 128 -10.48 10.66 -7.57
N ALA A 129 -9.45 11.42 -7.18
CA ALA A 129 -8.90 11.40 -5.82
C ALA A 129 -9.94 11.76 -4.75
N ALA A 130 -10.75 12.80 -4.98
CA ALA A 130 -11.82 13.16 -4.05
C ALA A 130 -12.93 12.11 -3.98
N ALA A 131 -13.20 11.40 -5.07
CA ALA A 131 -14.13 10.27 -5.08
C ALA A 131 -13.56 9.09 -4.29
N GLU A 132 -12.28 8.77 -4.49
CA GLU A 132 -11.59 7.69 -3.78
C GLU A 132 -11.49 7.95 -2.27
N LEU A 133 -11.23 9.20 -1.86
CA LEU A 133 -11.22 9.58 -0.45
C LEU A 133 -12.57 9.34 0.25
N ARG A 134 -13.69 9.36 -0.49
CA ARG A 134 -15.05 9.19 0.06
C ARG A 134 -15.53 7.74 0.06
N ARG A 135 -14.86 6.85 -0.69
CA ARG A 135 -15.27 5.46 -0.90
C ARG A 135 -15.10 4.64 0.36
#